data_AF-A0A537NTN7-F1
#
_entry.id   AF-A0A537NTN7-F1
#
_cell.length_a   1.000
_cell.length_b   1.000
_cell.length_c   1.000
_cell.angle_alpha   90.00
_cell.angle_beta   90.00
_cell.angle_gamma   90.00
#
_symmetry.space_group_name_H-M   'P 1'
#
loop_
_entity.id
_entity.type
_entity.pdbx_description
1 polymer ?
#
loop_
_entity_poly.entity_id
_entity_poly.type
_entity_poly.pdbx_seq_one_letter_code
_entity_poly.pdbx_strand_id
1 'polypeptide(L)' 'GKKVRRMAEVFYGRAQVYAPPLHAEDAPALRQALYRNIFAGIGPEEGAGRISAYALRVRRHLHECPTGAILSGELGFPDP' A
#
# COMPACT_ATOMS: atom_id res chain seq x y z
N GLY A 1 -12.27 10.89 21.83
CA GLY A 1 -12.95 9.83 21.06
C GLY A 1 -13.24 10.20 19.61
N LYS A 2 -14.20 11.11 19.35
CA LYS A 2 -14.75 11.35 18.00
C LYS A 2 -13.73 11.70 16.91
N LYS A 3 -12.74 12.55 17.20
CA LYS A 3 -11.67 12.92 16.25
C LYS A 3 -10.81 11.71 15.84
N VAL A 4 -10.40 10.89 16.81
CA VAL A 4 -9.62 9.67 16.57
C VAL A 4 -10.41 8.66 15.73
N ARG A 5 -11.70 8.46 16.05
CA ARG A 5 -12.59 7.61 15.26
C ARG A 5 -12.69 8.08 13.81
N ARG A 6 -12.88 9.40 13.60
CA ARG A 6 -12.97 9.96 12.25
C ARG A 6 -11.67 9.78 11.46
N MET A 7 -10.52 9.97 12.11
CA MET A 7 -9.21 9.75 11.49
C MET A 7 -9.04 8.28 11.07
N ALA A 8 -9.43 7.35 11.94
CA ALA A 8 -9.41 5.92 11.63
C ALA A 8 -10.33 5.57 10.45
N GLU A 9 -11.57 6.09 10.42
CA GLU A 9 -12.51 5.87 9.31
C GLU A 9 -11.95 6.34 7.97
N VAL A 10 -11.32 7.53 7.93
CA VAL A 10 -10.69 8.07 6.72
C VAL A 10 -9.50 7.20 6.29
N PHE A 11 -8.66 6.78 7.23
CA PHE A 11 -7.51 5.94 6.95
C PHE A 11 -7.92 4.57 6.43
N TYR A 12 -8.77 3.85 7.17
CA TYR A 12 -9.21 2.51 6.80
C TYR A 12 -10.04 2.50 5.52
N GLY A 13 -10.87 3.52 5.29
CA GLY A 13 -11.61 3.67 4.04
C GLY A 13 -10.69 3.73 2.82
N ARG A 14 -9.53 4.39 2.93
CA ARG A 14 -8.51 4.42 1.85
C ARG A 14 -7.74 3.12 1.75
N ALA A 15 -7.33 2.54 2.89
CA ALA A 15 -6.54 1.31 2.93
C ALA A 15 -7.31 0.09 2.38
N GLN A 16 -8.63 0.02 2.62
CA GLN A 16 -9.49 -1.04 2.09
C GLN A 16 -9.46 -1.15 0.57
N VAL A 17 -9.29 -0.03 -0.14
CA VAL A 17 -9.22 -0.03 -1.62
C VAL A 17 -7.93 -0.69 -2.12
N TYR A 18 -6.86 -0.70 -1.32
CA TYR A 18 -5.59 -1.31 -1.69
C TYR A 18 -5.54 -2.81 -1.43
N ALA A 19 -6.33 -3.32 -0.47
CA ALA A 19 -6.22 -4.71 -0.04
C ALA A 19 -6.55 -5.74 -1.14
N PRO A 20 -7.65 -5.62 -1.91
CA PRO A 20 -7.93 -6.56 -3.01
C PRO A 20 -6.83 -6.62 -4.08
N PRO A 21 -6.35 -5.50 -4.66
CA PRO A 21 -5.32 -5.57 -5.70
C PRO A 21 -3.95 -5.98 -5.13
N LEU A 22 -3.64 -5.68 -3.86
CA LEU A 22 -2.46 -6.23 -3.21
C LEU A 22 -2.54 -7.75 -3.08
N HIS A 23 -3.69 -8.30 -2.67
CA HIS A 23 -3.86 -9.74 -2.54
C HIS A 23 -3.80 -10.47 -3.88
N ALA A 24 -4.41 -9.90 -4.93
CA ALA A 24 -4.43 -10.47 -6.27
C ALA A 24 -3.16 -10.21 -7.10
N GLU A 25 -2.18 -9.47 -6.57
CA GLU A 25 -1.02 -8.95 -7.32
C GLU A 25 -1.41 -8.11 -8.56
N ASP A 26 -2.58 -7.49 -8.56
CA ASP A 26 -3.12 -6.72 -9.68
C ASP A 26 -2.51 -5.32 -9.72
N ALA A 27 -1.38 -5.20 -10.43
CA ALA A 27 -0.66 -3.94 -10.57
C ALA A 27 -1.49 -2.82 -11.23
N PRO A 28 -2.24 -3.06 -12.33
CA PRO A 28 -3.13 -2.05 -12.90
C PRO A 28 -4.18 -1.52 -11.91
N ALA A 29 -4.88 -2.39 -11.19
CA ALA A 29 -5.89 -1.98 -10.23
C ALA A 29 -5.27 -1.25 -9.04
N LEU A 30 -4.10 -1.69 -8.56
CA LEU A 30 -3.37 -1.01 -7.49
C LEU A 30 -2.93 0.40 -7.91
N ARG A 31 -2.37 0.55 -9.11
CA ARG A 31 -2.01 1.86 -9.69
C ARG A 31 -3.22 2.78 -9.75
N GLN A 32 -4.36 2.29 -10.21
CA GLN A 32 -5.58 3.09 -10.33
C GLN A 32 -6.10 3.55 -8.95
N ALA A 33 -6.06 2.67 -7.95
CA ALA A 33 -6.42 3.00 -6.58
C ALA A 33 -5.49 4.07 -5.99
N LEU A 34 -4.17 3.92 -6.16
CA LEU A 34 -3.18 4.90 -5.70
C LEU A 34 -3.31 6.23 -6.44
N TYR A 35 -3.61 6.20 -7.73
CA TYR A 35 -3.83 7.41 -8.54
C TYR A 35 -4.98 8.27 -7.99
N ARG A 36 -6.11 7.65 -7.65
CA ARG A 36 -7.25 8.34 -7.04
C ARG A 36 -6.93 8.83 -5.62
N ASN A 37 -6.28 8.01 -4.80
CA ASN A 37 -6.11 8.32 -3.38
C ASN A 37 -4.95 9.28 -3.06
N ILE A 38 -3.89 9.27 -3.87
CA ILE A 38 -2.67 10.08 -3.66
C ILE A 38 -2.66 11.30 -4.59
N PHE A 39 -3.00 11.11 -5.87
CA PHE A 39 -2.92 12.16 -6.89
C PHE A 39 -4.26 12.81 -7.22
N ALA A 40 -5.33 12.46 -6.49
CA ALA A 40 -6.70 12.92 -6.73
C ALA A 40 -7.21 12.71 -8.16
N GLY A 41 -6.58 11.82 -8.94
CA GLY A 41 -6.91 11.61 -10.35
C GLY A 41 -6.44 12.70 -11.32
N ILE A 42 -5.59 13.64 -10.88
CA ILE A 42 -5.18 14.82 -11.69
C ILE A 42 -3.65 14.88 -11.87
N GLY A 43 -2.89 14.14 -11.06
CA GLY A 43 -1.42 14.15 -11.12
C GLY A 43 -0.80 13.26 -12.21
N PRO A 44 0.53 13.12 -12.21
CA PRO A 44 1.24 12.26 -13.15
C PRO A 44 1.01 10.78 -12.85
N GLU A 45 0.46 10.04 -13.81
CA GLU A 45 0.19 8.61 -13.62
C GLU A 45 1.46 7.77 -13.40
N GLU A 46 2.61 8.25 -13.88
CA GLU A 46 3.91 7.61 -13.68
C GLU A 46 4.25 7.50 -12.18
N GLY A 47 3.90 8.51 -11.38
CA GLY A 47 4.08 8.49 -9.94
C GLY A 47 3.27 7.38 -9.27
N ALA A 48 2.00 7.20 -9.69
CA ALA A 48 1.17 6.10 -9.21
C ALA A 48 1.72 4.74 -9.66
N GLY A 49 2.27 4.66 -10.88
CA GLY A 49 2.96 3.48 -11.39
C GLY A 49 4.15 3.08 -10.50
N ARG A 50 5.07 4.01 -10.21
CA ARG A 50 6.22 3.76 -9.34
C ARG A 50 5.81 3.27 -7.95
N ILE A 51 4.84 3.93 -7.32
CA ILE A 51 4.35 3.55 -5.99
C ILE A 51 3.70 2.15 -6.03
N SER A 52 2.92 1.84 -7.07
CA SER A 52 2.28 0.52 -7.20
C SER A 52 3.31 -0.61 -7.34
N ALA A 53 4.35 -0.39 -8.16
CA ALA A 53 5.42 -1.35 -8.34
C ALA A 53 6.19 -1.58 -7.03
N TYR A 54 6.54 -0.50 -6.34
CA TYR A 54 7.20 -0.57 -5.04
C TYR A 54 6.35 -1.33 -4.01
N ALA A 55 5.06 -1.02 -3.89
CA ALA A 55 4.16 -1.68 -2.95
C ALA A 55 4.06 -3.20 -3.19
N LEU A 56 4.06 -3.65 -4.46
CA LEU A 56 4.08 -5.07 -4.78
C LEU A 56 5.42 -5.74 -4.44
N ARG A 57 6.56 -5.05 -4.62
CA ARG A 57 7.87 -5.55 -4.18
C ARG A 57 7.92 -5.69 -2.66
N VAL A 58 7.43 -4.68 -1.92
CA VAL A 58 7.32 -4.73 -0.46
C VAL A 58 6.44 -5.90 -0.02
N ARG A 59 5.26 -6.09 -0.64
CA ARG A 59 4.37 -7.21 -0.30
C ARG A 59 5.04 -8.56 -0.49
N ARG A 60 5.76 -8.75 -1.60
CA ARG A 60 6.51 -9.99 -1.85
C ARG A 60 7.61 -10.19 -0.80
N HIS A 61 8.37 -9.14 -0.51
CA HIS A 61 9.42 -9.17 0.52
C HIS A 61 8.85 -9.56 1.89
N LEU A 62 7.72 -8.98 2.29
CA LEU A 62 7.05 -9.30 3.56
C LEU A 62 6.51 -10.73 3.59
N HIS A 63 6.04 -11.26 2.45
CA HIS A 63 5.57 -12.64 2.35
C HIS A 63 6.72 -13.65 2.47
N GLU A 64 7.91 -13.30 2.00
CA GLU A 64 9.12 -14.12 2.08
C GLU A 64 9.84 -13.97 3.44
N CYS A 65 9.55 -12.91 4.19
CA CYS A 65 10.19 -12.61 5.47
C CYS A 65 9.75 -13.62 6.56
N PRO A 66 10.70 -14.28 7.24
CA PRO A 66 10.37 -15.16 8.35
C PRO A 66 9.63 -14.41 9.46
N THR A 67 8.56 -15.00 10.00
CA THR A 67 7.78 -14.38 11.08
C THR A 67 8.66 -14.04 12.30
N GLY A 68 9.68 -14.86 12.59
CA GLY A 68 10.64 -14.60 13.66
C GLY A 68 11.40 -13.28 13.48
N ALA A 69 11.81 -12.94 12.26
CA ALA A 69 12.49 -11.69 11.95
C ALA A 69 11.56 -10.47 12.13
N ILE A 70 10.29 -10.61 11.76
CA ILE A 70 9.28 -9.57 11.98
C ILE A 70 9.09 -9.33 13.50
N LEU A 71 9.00 -10.41 14.28
CA LEU A 71 8.80 -10.33 15.73
C LEU A 71 10.04 -9.81 16.48
N SER A 72 11.26 -10.03 15.96
CA SER A 72 12.50 -9.47 16.51
C SER A 72 12.76 -8.02 16.08
N GLY A 73 11.95 -7.47 15.18
CA GLY A 73 12.13 -6.12 14.64
C GLY A 73 13.19 -6.02 13.54
N GLU A 74 13.67 -7.15 13.01
CA GLU A 74 14.63 -7.25 11.92
C GLU A 74 13.93 -7.19 10.54
N LEU A 75 12.96 -6.28 10.40
CA LEU A 75 12.22 -6.07 9.17
C LEU A 75 12.89 -4.99 8.32
N GLY A 76 13.28 -5.36 7.09
CA GLY A 76 13.74 -4.42 6.06
C GLY A 76 12.62 -4.05 5.08
N PHE A 77 12.73 -2.89 4.46
CA PHE A 77 11.99 -2.56 3.25
C PHE A 77 12.98 -2.44 2.09
N PRO A 78 12.64 -2.93 0.89
CA PRO A 78 13.48 -2.76 -0.30
C PRO A 78 13.63 -1.28 -0.66
N ASP A 79 14.66 -0.94 -1.44
CA ASP A 79 14.80 0.42 -1.98
C ASP A 79 13.67 0.75 -3.00
N PRO A 80 13.17 2.01 -2.99
CA PRO A 80 12.06 2.45 -3.83
C PRO A 80 12.38 2.57 -5.33
#